data_AF-A0A2D5AU41-F1
#
_entry.id   AF-A0A2D5AU41-F1
#
_cell.length_a   1.000
_cell.length_b   1.000
_cell.length_c   1.000
_cell.angle_alpha   90.00
_cell.angle_beta   90.00
_cell.angle_gamma   90.00
#
_symmetry.space_group_name_H-M   'P 1'
#
loop_
_entity.id
_entity.type
_entity.pdbx_description
1 polymer ?
#
loop_
_entity_poly.entity_id
_entity_poly.type
_entity_poly.pdbx_seq_one_letter_code
_entity_poly.pdbx_strand_id
1 'polypeptide(L)'
;MVKRNRRTDMELLADLEAELAELKSRIKGGDRFSARAVKEDRQRLELSAKDYGQLVGVSHLTIYNWEHGRSRPRTKQMDAWLAIKGVGKREAWKRLGY
;
A
#
# COMPACT_ATOMS: atom_id res chain seq x y z
N MET A 1 -33.50 -33.02 -8.69
CA MET A 1 -34.08 -31.68 -8.90
C MET A 1 -33.00 -30.63 -8.58
N VAL A 2 -32.15 -30.30 -9.56
CA VAL A 2 -31.09 -29.29 -9.39
C VAL A 2 -31.66 -27.95 -9.83
N LYS A 3 -31.91 -27.04 -8.89
CA LYS A 3 -32.43 -25.71 -9.18
C LYS A 3 -31.40 -24.99 -10.06
N ARG A 4 -31.82 -24.64 -11.29
CA ARG A 4 -31.04 -23.80 -12.22
C ARG A 4 -30.85 -22.45 -11.57
N ASN A 5 -29.64 -22.18 -11.10
CA ASN A 5 -29.27 -20.83 -10.70
C ASN A 5 -28.78 -20.10 -11.95
N ARG A 6 -29.71 -19.56 -12.76
CA ARG A 6 -29.34 -18.60 -13.80
C ARG A 6 -29.37 -17.21 -13.18
N ARG A 7 -28.40 -16.90 -12.33
CA ARG A 7 -28.03 -15.49 -12.13
C ARG A 7 -27.60 -14.97 -13.50
N THR A 8 -28.15 -13.84 -13.91
CA THR A 8 -27.63 -13.15 -15.09
C THR A 8 -26.16 -12.81 -14.84
N ASP A 9 -25.35 -12.76 -15.90
CA ASP A 9 -23.93 -12.42 -15.76
C ASP A 9 -23.75 -11.05 -15.06
N MET A 10 -24.72 -10.15 -15.23
CA MET A 10 -24.80 -8.85 -14.55
C MET A 10 -25.00 -8.95 -13.04
N GLU A 11 -25.88 -9.85 -12.58
CA GLU A 11 -26.07 -10.08 -11.14
C GLU A 11 -24.82 -10.71 -10.52
N LEU A 12 -24.20 -11.66 -11.23
CA LEU A 12 -22.98 -12.32 -10.76
C LEU A 12 -21.80 -11.34 -10.64
N LEU A 13 -21.66 -10.41 -11.60
CA LEU A 13 -20.66 -9.34 -11.56
C LEU A 13 -20.92 -8.38 -10.39
N ALA A 14 -22.16 -7.95 -10.17
CA ALA A 14 -22.51 -7.05 -9.07
C ALA A 14 -22.22 -7.66 -7.70
N ASP A 15 -22.51 -8.96 -7.51
CA ASP A 15 -22.20 -9.67 -6.28
C ASP A 15 -20.69 -9.80 -6.06
N LEU A 16 -19.93 -10.11 -7.11
CA LEU A 16 -18.47 -10.17 -7.07
C LEU A 16 -17.85 -8.81 -6.73
N GLU A 17 -18.37 -7.72 -7.30
CA GLU A 17 -17.93 -6.37 -6.99
C GLU A 17 -18.22 -5.98 -5.53
N ALA A 18 -19.39 -6.36 -5.01
CA ALA A 18 -19.75 -6.13 -3.61
C ALA A 18 -18.88 -6.97 -2.65
N GLU A 19 -18.62 -8.23 -2.98
CA GLU A 19 -17.74 -9.11 -2.20
C GLU A 19 -16.29 -8.61 -2.22
N LEU A 20 -15.81 -8.12 -3.37
CA LEU A 20 -14.52 -7.45 -3.48
C LEU A 20 -14.46 -6.17 -2.66
N ALA A 21 -15.52 -5.37 -2.63
CA ALA A 21 -15.58 -4.15 -1.83
C ALA A 21 -15.49 -4.48 -0.33
N GLU A 22 -16.17 -5.53 0.12
CA GLU A 22 -16.14 -5.99 1.51
C GLU A 22 -14.81 -6.64 1.89
N LEU A 23 -14.21 -7.44 1.01
CA LEU A 23 -12.87 -7.98 1.23
C LEU A 23 -11.83 -6.85 1.31
N LYS A 24 -11.93 -5.84 0.44
CA LYS A 24 -11.09 -4.64 0.52
C LYS A 24 -11.32 -3.87 1.82
N SER A 25 -12.56 -3.73 2.29
CA SER A 25 -12.91 -3.03 3.55
C SER A 25 -12.29 -3.73 4.78
N ARG A 26 -12.34 -5.06 4.81
CA ARG A 26 -11.76 -5.90 5.88
C ARG A 26 -10.24 -5.79 5.95
N ILE A 27 -9.58 -5.65 4.79
CA ILE A 27 -8.12 -5.47 4.70
C ILE A 27 -7.72 -4.00 4.95
N LYS A 28 -8.66 -3.05 4.82
CA LYS A 28 -8.46 -1.59 5.00
C LYS A 28 -8.14 -1.16 6.44
N GLY A 29 -7.90 -2.08 7.37
CA GLY A 29 -7.35 -1.80 8.70
C GLY A 29 -5.90 -1.29 8.71
N GLY A 30 -5.24 -1.21 7.54
CA GLY A 30 -3.82 -0.87 7.37
C GLY A 30 -3.48 0.60 7.02
N ASP A 31 -4.47 1.48 6.84
CA ASP A 31 -4.27 2.86 6.36
C ASP A 31 -3.71 3.83 7.41
N ARG A 32 -3.42 3.33 8.63
CA ARG A 32 -2.90 4.17 9.70
C ARG A 32 -1.38 4.36 9.56
N PHE A 33 -0.96 5.62 9.48
CA PHE A 33 0.46 5.97 9.59
C PHE A 33 1.03 5.55 10.94
N SER A 34 2.18 4.87 10.87
CA SER A 34 3.03 4.55 12.00
C SER A 34 4.48 4.84 11.61
N ALA A 35 5.16 5.66 12.40
CA ALA A 35 6.58 5.97 12.23
C ALA A 35 7.44 4.69 12.18
N ARG A 36 7.12 3.74 13.06
CA ARG A 36 7.75 2.42 13.10
C ARG A 36 7.52 1.64 11.81
N ALA A 37 6.30 1.67 11.27
CA ALA A 37 5.98 0.95 10.04
C ALA A 37 6.73 1.50 8.82
N VAL A 38 7.00 2.81 8.76
CA VAL A 38 7.84 3.39 7.70
C VAL A 38 9.25 2.79 7.75
N LYS A 39 9.84 2.76 8.94
CA LYS A 39 11.20 2.24 9.15
C LYS A 39 11.29 0.75 8.85
N GLU A 40 10.33 -0.04 9.33
CA GLU A 40 10.26 -1.49 9.08
C GLU A 40 10.10 -1.78 7.59
N ASP A 41 9.24 -1.04 6.89
CA ASP A 41 9.03 -1.22 5.46
C ASP A 41 10.29 -0.91 4.65
N ARG A 42 10.98 0.19 4.99
CA ARG A 42 12.27 0.52 4.37
C ARG A 42 13.33 -0.55 4.62
N GLN A 43 13.45 -1.03 5.86
CA GLN A 43 14.41 -2.07 6.24
C GLN A 43 14.11 -3.39 5.54
N ARG A 44 12.83 -3.76 5.41
CA ARG A 44 12.37 -4.94 4.66
C ARG A 44 12.79 -4.89 3.18
N LEU A 45 12.80 -3.71 2.58
CA LEU A 45 13.27 -3.49 1.20
C LEU A 45 14.80 -3.33 1.11
N GLU A 46 15.49 -3.26 2.25
CA GLU A 46 16.94 -2.98 2.38
C GLU A 46 17.36 -1.66 1.70
N LEU A 47 16.48 -0.67 1.69
CA LEU A 47 16.74 0.61 1.06
C LEU A 47 17.34 1.62 2.06
N SER A 48 18.22 2.47 1.55
CA SER A 48 18.61 3.68 2.28
C SER A 48 17.41 4.62 2.42
N ALA A 49 17.45 5.57 3.38
CA ALA A 49 16.38 6.57 3.50
C ALA A 49 16.24 7.44 2.23
N LYS A 50 17.35 7.58 1.47
CA LYS A 50 17.37 8.29 0.19
C LYS A 50 16.60 7.52 -0.87
N ASP A 51 16.93 6.25 -1.07
CA ASP A 51 16.32 5.44 -2.13
C ASP A 51 14.85 5.13 -1.80
N TYR A 52 14.53 4.91 -0.52
CA TYR A 52 13.16 4.78 -0.07
C TYR A 52 12.35 6.07 -0.26
N GLY A 53 12.96 7.23 0.01
CA GLY A 53 12.35 8.53 -0.28
C GLY A 53 12.06 8.69 -1.77
N GLN A 54 13.02 8.36 -2.63
CA GLN A 54 12.84 8.38 -4.09
C GLN A 54 11.71 7.46 -4.54
N LEU A 55 11.64 6.24 -3.99
CA LEU A 55 10.58 5.27 -4.30
C LEU A 55 9.19 5.77 -3.89
N VAL A 56 9.07 6.47 -2.77
CA VAL A 56 7.82 7.07 -2.27
C VAL A 56 7.52 8.42 -2.94
N GLY A 57 8.50 9.05 -3.60
CA GLY A 57 8.36 10.38 -4.19
C GLY A 57 8.50 11.54 -3.20
N VAL A 58 9.28 11.35 -2.13
CA VAL A 58 9.56 12.37 -1.10
C VAL A 58 11.06 12.50 -0.85
N SER A 59 11.48 13.54 -0.13
CA SER A 59 12.90 13.68 0.24
C SER A 59 13.32 12.68 1.31
N HIS A 60 14.61 12.35 1.37
CA HIS A 60 15.19 11.53 2.43
C HIS A 60 14.97 12.13 3.84
N LEU A 61 14.97 13.46 3.96
CA LEU A 61 14.71 14.16 5.20
C LEU A 61 13.26 13.98 5.66
N THR A 62 12.32 13.91 4.71
CA THR A 62 10.92 13.59 4.99
C THR A 62 10.80 12.17 5.57
N ILE A 63 11.45 11.18 4.96
CA ILE A 63 11.49 9.80 5.49
C ILE A 63 12.08 9.79 6.90
N TYR A 64 13.22 10.46 7.10
CA TYR A 64 13.84 10.56 8.42
C TYR A 64 12.86 11.17 9.46
N ASN A 65 12.20 12.28 9.12
CA ASN A 65 11.25 12.92 10.03
C ASN A 65 10.03 12.04 10.34
N TRP A 66 9.56 11.24 9.38
CA TRP A 66 8.48 10.28 9.62
C TRP A 66 8.93 9.12 10.50
N GLU A 67 10.09 8.53 10.25
CA GLU A 67 10.64 7.41 11.03
C GLU A 67 10.87 7.80 12.50
N HIS A 68 11.22 9.06 12.76
CA HIS A 68 11.44 9.58 14.11
C HIS A 68 10.19 10.22 14.73
N GLY A 69 9.04 10.15 14.06
CA GLY A 69 7.77 10.71 14.54
C GLY A 69 7.75 12.25 14.63
N ARG A 70 8.71 12.94 14.03
CA ARG A 70 8.80 14.41 14.02
C ARG A 70 7.75 15.07 13.13
N SER A 71 7.23 14.34 12.16
CA SER A 71 6.13 14.80 11.30
C SER A 71 5.30 13.61 10.81
N ARG A 72 4.12 13.91 10.27
CA ARG A 72 3.21 12.92 9.68
C ARG A 72 3.01 13.23 8.18
N PRO A 73 2.82 12.21 7.33
CA PRO A 73 2.54 12.43 5.92
C PRO A 73 1.22 13.17 5.74
N ARG A 74 1.17 14.08 4.76
CA ARG A 74 -0.09 14.62 4.24
C ARG A 74 -0.82 13.56 3.42
N THR A 75 -2.11 13.76 3.12
CA THR A 75 -2.93 12.78 2.37
C THR A 75 -2.23 12.23 1.12
N LYS A 76 -1.76 13.10 0.21
CA LYS A 76 -1.04 12.65 -1.01
C LYS A 76 0.21 11.81 -0.72
N GLN A 77 0.92 12.13 0.36
CA GLN A 77 2.14 11.42 0.77
C GLN A 77 1.81 10.09 1.45
N MET A 78 0.70 10.03 2.19
CA MET A 78 0.18 8.80 2.76
C MET A 78 -0.19 7.84 1.63
N ASP A 79 -0.94 8.31 0.63
CA ASP A 79 -1.37 7.49 -0.50
C ASP A 79 -0.15 6.93 -1.26
N ALA A 80 0.86 7.77 -1.50
CA ALA A 80 2.11 7.36 -2.12
C ALA A 80 2.86 6.31 -1.28
N TRP A 81 2.95 6.49 0.03
CA TRP A 81 3.59 5.53 0.93
C TRP A 81 2.83 4.20 1.00
N LEU A 82 1.50 4.24 1.10
CA LEU A 82 0.65 3.05 1.10
C LEU A 82 0.76 2.26 -0.21
N ALA A 83 0.91 2.94 -1.35
CA ALA A 83 1.15 2.30 -2.64
C ALA A 83 2.46 1.50 -2.67
N ILE A 84 3.47 1.88 -1.87
CA ILE A 84 4.76 1.17 -1.77
C ILE A 84 4.72 -0.02 -0.80
N LYS A 85 3.85 -0.02 0.22
CA LYS A 85 3.78 -1.12 1.20
C LYS A 85 3.52 -2.51 0.60
N GLY A 86 2.83 -2.57 -0.54
CA GLY A 86 2.59 -3.81 -1.27
C GLY A 86 3.75 -4.29 -2.16
N VAL A 87 4.81 -3.47 -2.30
CA VAL A 87 5.92 -3.73 -3.21
C VAL A 87 6.95 -4.66 -2.54
N GLY A 88 7.40 -5.67 -3.29
CA GLY A 88 8.49 -6.56 -2.88
C GLY A 88 9.87 -5.96 -3.17
N LYS A 89 10.91 -6.43 -2.47
CA LYS A 89 12.30 -5.96 -2.61
C LYS A 89 12.73 -5.87 -4.08
N ARG A 90 12.66 -6.97 -4.82
CA ARG A 90 13.09 -7.02 -6.24
C ARG A 90 12.44 -5.94 -7.11
N GLU A 91 11.13 -5.74 -6.95
CA GLU A 91 10.39 -4.73 -7.70
C GLU A 91 10.75 -3.31 -7.26
N ALA A 92 10.95 -3.09 -5.95
CA ALA A 92 11.39 -1.80 -5.42
C ALA A 92 12.74 -1.37 -5.99
N TRP A 93 13.72 -2.27 -6.03
CA TRP A 93 15.05 -2.02 -6.60
C TRP A 93 14.98 -1.76 -8.12
N LYS A 94 14.16 -2.53 -8.85
CA LYS A 94 13.93 -2.29 -10.28
C LYS A 94 13.35 -0.90 -10.57
N ARG A 95 12.41 -0.42 -9.75
CA ARG A 95 11.83 0.93 -9.89
C ARG A 95 12.84 2.06 -9.67
N LEU A 96 13.93 1.76 -8.97
CA LEU A 96 15.04 2.69 -8.73
C LEU A 96 16.13 2.60 -9.81
N GLY A 97 16.01 1.66 -10.75
CA GLY A 97 16.95 1.49 -11.87
C GLY A 97 18.16 0.60 -11.58
N TYR A 98 18.07 -0.26 -10.56
CA TYR A 98 19.07 -1.29 -10.26
C TYR A 98 18.75 -2.64 -10.92
#